data_AF-A0A9W8XBR4-F1
#
_entry.id   AF-A0A9W8XBR4-F1
#
_cell.length_a   1.000
_cell.length_b   1.000
_cell.length_c   1.000
_cell.angle_alpha   90.00
_cell.angle_beta   90.00
_cell.angle_gamma   90.00
#
_symmetry.space_group_name_H-M   'P 1'
#
loop_
_entity.id
_entity.type
_entity.pdbx_description
1 polymer ?
#
loop_
_entity_poly.entity_id
_entity_poly.type
_entity_poly.pdbx_seq_one_letter_code
_entity_poly.pdbx_strand_id
1 'polypeptide(L)'
;MACVPILLATGQIFGTNTPALRTPALLSRLNLPLNVATLASLTYSALYLVLSPNLAGAGIGPFVLGGAALANKLATKYDRTKVNTIAISVHVVSWILQFVGHGKFEGRKPALLDNLVQALFLAPLFVWYELLFKLGFYKNLKKEVDSAIEVELRKLKAKKGE
;
A
#
# COMPACT_ATOMS: atom_id res chain seq x y z
N MET A 1 -6.12 -4.87 -6.85
CA MET A 1 -5.06 -3.89 -7.25
C MET A 1 -5.46 -2.43 -7.05
N ALA A 2 -6.52 -1.92 -7.69
CA ALA A 2 -6.88 -0.49 -7.63
C ALA A 2 -7.21 0.04 -6.20
N CYS A 3 -7.70 -0.82 -5.31
CA CYS A 3 -8.10 -0.41 -3.95
C CYS A 3 -6.93 -0.31 -2.96
N VAL A 4 -5.76 -0.88 -3.26
CA VAL A 4 -4.62 -0.90 -2.32
C VAL A 4 -4.07 0.51 -2.04
N PRO A 5 -3.84 1.40 -3.03
CA PRO A 5 -3.46 2.78 -2.75
C PRO A 5 -4.52 3.54 -1.93
N ILE A 6 -5.80 3.22 -2.14
CA ILE A 6 -6.92 3.83 -1.42
C ILE A 6 -6.93 3.37 0.04
N LEU A 7 -6.71 2.07 0.30
CA LEU A 7 -6.56 1.54 1.65
C LEU A 7 -5.35 2.16 2.37
N LEU A 8 -4.23 2.34 1.68
CA LEU A 8 -3.06 3.00 2.25
C LEU A 8 -3.38 4.46 2.62
N ALA A 9 -4.00 5.22 1.71
CA ALA A 9 -4.35 6.63 1.93
C ALA A 9 -5.35 6.81 3.09
N THR A 10 -6.39 5.97 3.15
CA THR A 10 -7.36 6.00 4.26
C THR A 10 -6.74 5.52 5.58
N GLY A 11 -5.83 4.55 5.54
CA GLY A 11 -5.02 4.15 6.70
C GLY A 11 -4.13 5.27 7.24
N GLN A 12 -3.55 6.08 6.35
CA GLN A 12 -2.79 7.27 6.74
C GLN A 12 -3.70 8.29 7.44
N ILE A 13 -4.92 8.53 6.95
CA ILE A 13 -5.91 9.38 7.64
C ILE A 13 -6.17 8.88 9.06
N PHE A 14 -6.36 7.56 9.25
CA PHE A 14 -6.56 7.01 10.59
C PHE A 14 -5.38 7.29 11.51
N GLY A 15 -4.15 7.11 11.00
CA GLY A 15 -2.92 7.43 11.73
C GLY A 15 -2.80 8.89 12.16
N THR A 16 -3.44 9.84 11.44
CA THR A 16 -3.42 11.26 11.83
C THR A 16 -4.18 11.57 13.11
N ASN A 17 -5.05 10.66 13.58
CA ASN A 17 -5.79 10.84 14.84
C ASN A 17 -4.94 10.58 16.08
N THR A 18 -3.68 10.17 15.90
CA THR A 18 -2.76 9.91 17.01
C THR A 18 -1.99 11.18 17.39
N PRO A 19 -1.68 11.36 18.70
CA PRO A 19 -0.84 12.47 19.13
C PRO A 19 0.52 12.46 18.42
N ALA A 20 1.01 13.65 18.05
CA ALA A 20 2.33 13.79 17.47
C ALA A 20 3.40 13.90 18.55
N LEU A 21 4.51 13.19 18.36
CA LEU A 21 5.73 13.41 19.14
C LEU A 21 6.41 14.72 18.76
N ARG A 22 7.46 15.09 19.50
CA ARG A 22 8.30 16.25 19.19
C ARG A 22 8.85 16.14 17.77
N THR A 23 8.33 16.97 16.87
CA THR A 23 8.61 16.88 15.43
C THR A 23 9.75 17.84 15.06
N PRO A 24 10.81 17.36 14.37
CA PRO A 24 11.88 18.20 13.83
C PRO A 24 11.35 19.25 12.84
N ALA A 25 12.02 20.41 12.76
CA ALA A 25 11.57 21.53 11.94
C ALA A 25 11.35 21.17 10.46
N LEU A 26 12.19 20.30 9.88
CA LEU A 26 12.04 19.84 8.49
C LEU A 26 10.72 19.10 8.28
N LEU A 27 10.40 18.15 9.15
CA LEU A 27 9.17 17.35 9.03
C LEU A 27 7.92 18.20 9.29
N SER A 28 7.99 19.15 10.23
CA SER A 28 6.90 20.11 10.47
C SER A 28 6.61 20.96 9.22
N ARG A 29 7.64 21.45 8.51
CA ARG A 29 7.48 22.20 7.25
C ARG A 29 6.84 21.38 6.14
N LEU A 30 7.06 20.07 6.14
CA LEU A 30 6.51 19.15 5.14
C LEU A 30 5.12 18.62 5.52
N ASN A 31 4.48 19.11 6.58
CA ASN A 31 3.21 18.58 7.11
C ASN A 31 3.32 17.11 7.56
N LEU A 32 4.47 16.70 8.07
CA LEU A 32 4.77 15.35 8.54
C LEU A 32 5.01 15.35 10.06
N PRO A 33 4.04 15.71 10.91
CA PRO A 33 4.19 15.55 12.36
C PRO A 33 4.50 14.08 12.69
N LEU A 34 5.33 13.82 13.70
CA LEU A 34 5.72 12.47 14.13
C LEU A 34 4.58 11.76 14.88
N ASN A 35 3.46 11.56 14.19
CA ASN A 35 2.34 10.72 14.59
C ASN A 35 2.41 9.37 13.84
N VAL A 36 1.46 8.46 14.11
CA VAL A 36 1.44 7.13 13.50
C VAL A 36 1.40 7.17 11.97
N ALA A 37 0.72 8.14 11.35
CA ALA A 37 0.68 8.25 9.89
C ALA A 37 2.07 8.47 9.29
N THR A 38 2.84 9.42 9.85
CA THR A 38 4.20 9.72 9.39
C THR A 38 5.16 8.58 9.73
N LEU A 39 5.11 8.04 10.95
CA LEU A 39 5.98 6.95 11.37
C LEU A 39 5.78 5.71 10.51
N ALA A 40 4.53 5.29 10.28
CA ALA A 40 4.23 4.17 9.40
C ALA A 40 4.73 4.44 7.97
N SER A 41 4.55 5.67 7.46
CA SER A 41 4.98 6.03 6.11
C SER A 41 6.51 6.07 5.95
N LEU A 42 7.24 6.46 6.99
CA LEU A 42 8.70 6.35 7.05
C LEU A 42 9.13 4.88 7.06
N THR A 43 8.48 4.06 7.88
CA THR A 43 8.73 2.60 7.91
C THR A 43 8.49 1.96 6.56
N TYR A 44 7.36 2.26 5.91
CA TYR A 44 7.07 1.78 4.56
C TYR A 44 8.12 2.24 3.54
N SER A 45 8.51 3.51 3.57
CA SER A 45 9.51 4.05 2.65
C SER A 45 10.88 3.39 2.84
N ALA A 46 11.33 3.21 4.08
CA ALA A 46 12.58 2.53 4.39
C ALA A 46 12.51 1.03 4.01
N LEU A 47 11.41 0.36 4.36
CA LEU A 47 11.18 -1.05 4.03
C LEU A 47 11.25 -1.27 2.51
N TYR A 48 10.62 -0.42 1.71
CA TYR A 48 10.61 -0.56 0.26
C TYR A 48 11.95 -0.28 -0.40
N LEU A 49 12.73 0.64 0.17
CA LEU A 49 14.10 0.87 -0.26
C LEU A 49 14.99 -0.35 0.04
N VAL A 50 14.81 -1.00 1.19
CA VAL A 50 15.57 -2.20 1.57
C VAL A 50 15.16 -3.42 0.75
N LEU A 51 13.85 -3.64 0.58
CA LEU A 51 13.32 -4.76 -0.21
C LEU A 51 13.63 -4.60 -1.70
N SER A 52 13.73 -3.36 -2.17
CA SER A 52 14.01 -3.05 -3.56
C SER A 52 15.04 -1.92 -3.66
N PRO A 53 16.34 -2.25 -3.59
CA PRO A 53 17.44 -1.28 -3.62
C PRO A 53 17.71 -0.78 -5.05
N ASN A 54 16.67 -0.29 -5.73
CA ASN A 54 16.70 0.30 -7.07
C ASN A 54 15.80 1.55 -7.12
N LEU A 55 15.71 2.17 -8.30
CA LEU A 55 14.93 3.40 -8.48
C LEU A 55 13.42 3.22 -8.20
N ALA A 56 12.86 2.02 -8.30
CA ALA A 56 11.46 1.78 -7.96
C ALA A 56 11.25 1.83 -6.44
N GLY A 57 12.09 1.14 -5.66
CA GLY A 57 12.01 1.18 -4.19
C GLY A 57 12.37 2.55 -3.61
N ALA A 58 13.32 3.27 -4.20
CA ALA A 58 13.58 4.66 -3.84
C ALA A 58 12.43 5.59 -4.26
N GLY A 59 11.84 5.34 -5.44
CA GLY A 59 10.82 6.19 -6.04
C GLY A 59 9.46 6.16 -5.33
N ILE A 60 9.08 5.05 -4.69
CA ILE A 60 7.78 4.94 -4.00
C ILE A 60 7.74 5.76 -2.69
N GLY A 61 8.88 5.93 -2.01
CA GLY A 61 8.96 6.62 -0.72
C GLY A 61 8.37 8.03 -0.72
N PRO A 62 8.74 8.92 -1.66
CA PRO A 62 8.12 10.24 -1.81
C PRO A 62 6.60 10.21 -1.98
N PHE A 63 6.02 9.21 -2.67
CA PHE A 63 4.57 9.10 -2.81
C PHE A 63 3.89 8.68 -1.51
N VAL A 64 4.49 7.73 -0.78
CA VAL A 64 3.97 7.30 0.53
C VAL A 64 4.05 8.44 1.53
N LEU A 65 5.18 9.14 1.62
CA LEU A 65 5.35 10.32 2.49
C LEU A 65 4.46 11.49 2.06
N GLY A 66 4.32 11.73 0.76
CA GLY A 66 3.40 12.73 0.22
C GLY A 66 1.94 12.45 0.58
N GLY A 67 1.55 11.17 0.57
CA GLY A 67 0.24 10.73 1.06
C GLY A 67 0.03 11.04 2.54
N ALA A 68 1.02 10.78 3.39
CA ALA A 68 0.95 11.12 4.82
C ALA A 68 0.91 12.63 5.06
N ALA A 69 1.68 13.41 4.31
CA ALA A 69 1.66 14.87 4.37
C ALA A 69 0.27 15.42 4.00
N LEU A 70 -0.32 14.88 2.92
CA LEU A 70 -1.67 15.22 2.51
C LEU A 70 -2.70 14.81 3.57
N ALA A 71 -2.61 13.60 4.10
CA ALA A 71 -3.51 13.12 5.16
C ALA A 71 -3.48 14.03 6.38
N ASN A 72 -2.30 14.38 6.87
CA ASN A 72 -2.12 15.30 7.99
C ASN A 72 -2.70 16.69 7.68
N LYS A 73 -2.47 17.21 6.47
CA LYS A 73 -3.03 18.50 6.04
C LYS A 73 -4.56 18.47 5.96
N LEU A 74 -5.16 17.36 5.52
CA LEU A 74 -6.61 17.21 5.49
C LEU A 74 -7.19 17.16 6.90
N ALA A 75 -6.55 16.41 7.81
CA ALA A 75 -6.99 16.27 9.20
C ALA A 75 -6.87 17.57 10.03
N THR A 76 -6.00 18.49 9.64
CA THR A 76 -5.88 19.82 10.28
C THR A 76 -6.76 20.88 9.62
N LYS A 77 -6.97 20.81 8.30
CA LYS A 77 -7.72 21.82 7.54
C LYS A 77 -9.24 21.65 7.63
N TYR A 78 -9.72 20.41 7.71
CA TYR A 78 -11.15 20.10 7.67
C TYR A 78 -11.63 19.51 8.99
N ASP A 79 -12.96 19.47 9.16
CA ASP A 79 -13.58 18.83 10.33
C ASP A 79 -13.16 17.36 10.43
N ARG A 80 -12.59 17.00 11.59
CA ARG A 80 -12.00 15.69 11.82
C ARG A 80 -13.04 14.57 11.75
N THR A 81 -14.25 14.82 12.24
CA THR A 81 -15.34 13.84 12.18
C THR A 81 -15.71 13.55 10.73
N LYS A 82 -15.91 14.57 9.90
CA LYS A 82 -16.18 14.40 8.46
C LYS A 82 -15.08 13.66 7.73
N VAL A 83 -13.81 14.05 7.93
CA VAL A 83 -12.65 13.39 7.28
C VAL A 83 -12.58 11.92 7.67
N ASN A 84 -12.76 11.59 8.95
CA ASN A 84 -12.76 10.20 9.41
C ASN A 84 -13.95 9.41 8.88
N THR A 85 -15.17 9.97 8.88
CA THR A 85 -16.36 9.29 8.35
C THR A 85 -16.20 8.94 6.86
N ILE A 86 -15.64 9.85 6.07
CA ILE A 86 -15.35 9.59 4.65
C ILE A 86 -14.27 8.51 4.54
N ALA A 87 -13.17 8.63 5.30
CA ALA A 87 -12.09 7.66 5.25
C ALA A 87 -12.55 6.25 5.65
N ILE A 88 -13.36 6.10 6.69
CA ILE A 88 -13.95 4.82 7.11
C ILE A 88 -14.84 4.25 6.00
N SER A 89 -15.75 5.05 5.46
CA SER A 89 -16.65 4.62 4.38
C SER A 89 -15.86 4.11 3.17
N VAL A 90 -14.86 4.87 2.73
CA VAL A 90 -14.00 4.51 1.59
C VAL A 90 -13.15 3.28 1.90
N HIS A 91 -12.63 3.16 3.12
CA HIS A 91 -11.81 2.03 3.55
C HIS A 91 -12.60 0.72 3.55
N VAL A 92 -13.80 0.73 4.12
CA VAL A 92 -14.70 -0.44 4.16
C VAL A 92 -15.13 -0.85 2.75
N VAL A 93 -15.55 0.10 1.91
CA VAL A 93 -15.92 -0.19 0.52
C VAL A 93 -14.73 -0.76 -0.26
N SER A 94 -13.52 -0.21 -0.06
CA SER A 94 -12.30 -0.69 -0.71
C SER A 94 -11.92 -2.12 -0.29
N TRP A 95 -12.20 -2.50 0.96
CA TRP A 95 -12.06 -3.88 1.42
C TRP A 95 -13.09 -4.81 0.80
N ILE A 96 -14.37 -4.42 0.80
CA ILE A 96 -15.45 -5.20 0.18
C ILE A 96 -15.13 -5.46 -1.29
N LEU A 97 -14.74 -4.42 -2.04
CA LEU A 97 -14.37 -4.54 -3.45
C LEU A 97 -13.16 -5.46 -3.66
N GLN A 98 -12.18 -5.46 -2.76
CA GLN A 98 -11.05 -6.39 -2.84
C GLN A 98 -11.46 -7.84 -2.60
N PHE A 99 -12.25 -8.11 -1.55
CA PHE A 99 -12.72 -9.47 -1.28
C PHE A 99 -13.63 -9.99 -2.39
N VAL A 100 -14.52 -9.16 -2.92
CA VAL A 100 -15.38 -9.52 -4.07
C VAL A 100 -14.52 -9.73 -5.33
N GLY A 101 -13.54 -8.85 -5.58
CA GLY A 101 -12.56 -9.00 -6.67
C GLY A 101 -11.85 -10.34 -6.65
N HIS A 102 -11.18 -10.64 -5.54
CA HIS A 102 -10.43 -11.88 -5.37
C HIS A 102 -11.32 -13.12 -5.34
N GLY A 103 -12.44 -13.08 -4.63
CA GLY A 103 -13.34 -14.21 -4.46
C GLY A 103 -14.14 -14.57 -5.71
N LYS A 104 -14.74 -13.58 -6.38
CA LYS A 104 -15.66 -13.81 -7.52
C LYS A 104 -14.95 -13.83 -8.87
N PHE A 105 -13.94 -12.98 -9.07
CA PHE A 105 -13.32 -12.81 -10.39
C PHE A 105 -11.99 -13.54 -10.53
N GLU A 106 -11.20 -13.64 -9.46
CA GLU A 106 -9.91 -14.35 -9.51
C GLU A 106 -9.99 -15.81 -9.07
N GLY A 107 -11.05 -16.22 -8.37
CA GLY A 107 -11.26 -17.59 -7.90
C GLY A 107 -10.15 -18.12 -6.98
N ARG A 108 -9.38 -17.21 -6.37
CA ARG A 108 -8.25 -17.51 -5.48
C ARG A 108 -8.57 -17.03 -4.07
N LYS A 109 -8.10 -17.78 -3.07
CA LYS A 109 -8.13 -17.27 -1.70
C LYS A 109 -7.23 -16.02 -1.63
N PRO A 110 -7.70 -14.92 -1.03
CA PRO A 110 -6.87 -13.74 -0.89
C PRO A 110 -5.68 -14.06 0.01
N ALA A 111 -4.46 -13.67 -0.42
CA ALA A 111 -3.21 -13.90 0.30
C ALA A 111 -3.20 -13.33 1.74
N LEU A 112 -4.12 -12.40 2.02
CA LEU A 112 -4.39 -11.85 3.34
C LEU A 112 -4.85 -12.91 4.36
N LEU A 113 -5.48 -14.00 3.90
CA LEU A 113 -5.91 -15.10 4.77
C LEU A 113 -4.75 -16.03 5.14
N ASP A 114 -3.67 -16.03 4.36
CA ASP A 114 -2.50 -16.88 4.60
C ASP A 114 -1.45 -16.14 5.44
N ASN A 115 -1.14 -14.88 5.08
CA ASN A 115 -0.22 -14.04 5.84
C ASN A 115 -0.62 -12.55 5.71
N LEU A 116 -1.53 -12.12 6.59
CA LEU A 116 -2.07 -10.76 6.61
C LEU A 116 -0.97 -9.68 6.67
N VAL A 117 0.04 -9.89 7.52
CA VAL A 117 1.12 -8.93 7.73
C VAL A 117 1.91 -8.78 6.43
N GLN A 118 2.41 -9.89 5.88
CA GLN A 118 3.19 -9.86 4.64
C GLN A 118 2.39 -9.27 3.48
N ALA A 119 1.12 -9.65 3.34
CA ALA A 119 0.25 -9.15 2.29
C ALA A 119 0.02 -7.63 2.42
N LEU A 120 -0.21 -7.12 3.64
CA LEU A 120 -0.39 -5.68 3.88
C LEU A 120 0.88 -4.89 3.58
N PHE A 121 2.04 -5.40 4.03
CA PHE A 121 3.31 -4.71 3.85
C PHE A 121 3.79 -4.74 2.39
N LEU A 122 3.59 -5.82 1.64
CA LEU A 122 4.11 -5.94 0.27
C LEU A 122 3.14 -5.41 -0.80
N ALA A 123 1.83 -5.37 -0.53
CA ALA A 123 0.85 -5.00 -1.54
C ALA A 123 1.09 -3.61 -2.18
N PRO A 124 1.43 -2.54 -1.45
CA PRO A 124 1.67 -1.24 -2.09
C PRO A 124 2.90 -1.25 -3.01
N LEU A 125 3.97 -1.96 -2.64
CA LEU A 125 5.14 -2.11 -3.50
C LEU A 125 4.81 -2.92 -4.77
N PHE A 126 4.00 -3.97 -4.64
CA PHE A 126 3.55 -4.76 -5.79
C PHE A 126 2.72 -3.92 -6.79
N VAL A 127 1.76 -3.13 -6.29
CA VAL A 127 0.96 -2.21 -7.14
C VAL A 127 1.84 -1.16 -7.81
N TRP A 128 2.85 -0.64 -7.10
CA TRP A 128 3.83 0.29 -7.66
C TRP A 128 4.60 -0.33 -8.82
N TYR A 129 5.05 -1.58 -8.66
CA TYR A 129 5.71 -2.31 -9.75
C TYR A 129 4.79 -2.58 -10.93
N GLU A 130 3.53 -2.96 -10.71
CA GLU A 130 2.57 -3.12 -11.81
C GLU A 130 2.38 -1.82 -12.61
N LEU A 131 2.33 -0.68 -11.93
CA LEU A 131 2.26 0.62 -12.59
C LEU A 131 3.52 0.86 -13.44
N LEU A 132 4.71 0.63 -12.88
CA LEU A 132 5.97 0.80 -13.59
C LEU A 132 6.09 -0.14 -14.80
N PHE A 133 5.62 -1.38 -14.67
CA PHE A 133 5.55 -2.35 -15.77
C PHE A 133 4.62 -1.86 -16.89
N LYS A 134 3.45 -1.30 -16.55
CA LYS A 134 2.53 -0.69 -17.53
C LYS A 134 3.14 0.52 -18.25
N LEU A 135 3.99 1.27 -17.55
CA LEU A 135 4.77 2.38 -18.12
C LEU A 135 6.00 1.91 -18.93
N GLY A 136 6.25 0.60 -19.01
CA GLY A 136 7.32 0.02 -19.81
C GLY A 136 8.68 -0.08 -19.10
N PHE A 137 8.77 0.21 -17.81
CA PHE A 137 9.97 0.01 -17.00
C PHE A 137 10.11 -1.45 -16.56
N TYR A 138 11.33 -1.84 -16.15
CA TYR A 138 11.62 -3.14 -15.52
C TYR A 138 11.12 -4.38 -16.31
N LYS A 139 11.19 -4.34 -17.66
CA LYS A 139 10.67 -5.41 -18.54
C LYS A 139 11.24 -6.80 -18.23
N ASN A 140 12.53 -6.88 -17.86
CA ASN A 140 13.17 -8.16 -17.52
C ASN A 140 12.59 -8.74 -16.23
N LEU A 141 12.47 -7.91 -15.18
CA LEU A 141 11.83 -8.30 -13.92
C LEU A 141 10.38 -8.76 -14.15
N LYS A 142 9.62 -8.06 -15.01
CA LYS A 142 8.26 -8.48 -15.36
C LYS A 142 8.25 -9.89 -15.97
N LYS A 143 9.16 -10.19 -16.91
CA LYS A 143 9.28 -11.52 -17.53
C LYS A 143 9.62 -12.60 -16.50
N GLU A 144 10.52 -12.31 -15.56
CA GLU A 144 10.88 -13.24 -14.48
C GLU A 144 9.69 -13.52 -13.56
N VAL A 145 8.96 -12.48 -13.16
CA VAL A 145 7.74 -12.60 -12.34
C VAL A 145 6.66 -13.40 -13.06
N ASP A 146 6.39 -13.09 -14.34
CA ASP A 146 5.40 -13.81 -15.14
C ASP A 146 5.77 -15.30 -15.27
N SER A 147 7.05 -15.60 -15.53
CA SER A 147 7.55 -16.99 -15.60
C SER A 147 7.41 -17.73 -14.27
N ALA A 148 7.74 -17.08 -13.14
CA ALA A 148 7.57 -17.67 -11.82
C ALA A 148 6.10 -17.96 -11.49
N ILE A 149 5.19 -17.06 -11.87
CA ILE A 149 3.74 -17.26 -11.72
C ILE A 149 3.28 -18.47 -12.53
N GLU A 150 3.72 -18.62 -13.78
CA GLU A 150 3.37 -19.78 -14.61
C GLU A 150 3.81 -21.11 -13.98
N VAL A 151 5.03 -21.16 -13.44
CA VAL A 151 5.55 -22.34 -12.73
C VAL A 151 4.69 -22.67 -11.53
N GLU A 152 4.31 -21.68 -10.72
CA GLU A 152 3.49 -21.90 -9.53
C GLU A 152 2.06 -22.34 -9.89
N LEU A 153 1.47 -21.77 -10.95
CA LEU A 153 0.15 -22.20 -11.43
C LEU A 153 0.16 -23.64 -11.91
N ARG A 154 1.24 -24.10 -12.56
CA ARG A 154 1.39 -25.52 -12.95
C ARG A 154 1.44 -26.43 -11.72
N LYS A 155 2.20 -26.05 -10.69
CA LYS A 155 2.27 -26.82 -9.42
C LYS A 155 0.92 -26.90 -8.71
N LEU A 156 0.19 -25.79 -8.64
CA LEU A 156 -1.14 -25.76 -8.02
C LEU A 156 -2.18 -26.60 -8.79
N LYS A 157 -2.07 -26.66 -10.12
CA LYS A 157 -2.92 -27.54 -10.94
C LYS A 157 -2.60 -29.02 -10.72
N ALA A 158 -1.32 -29.38 -10.66
CA ALA A 158 -0.90 -30.76 -10.38
C ALA A 158 -1.42 -31.24 -9.01
N LYS A 159 -1.27 -30.42 -7.96
CA LYS A 159 -1.79 -30.73 -6.60
C LYS A 159 -3.32 -30.84 -6.49
N LYS A 160 -4.07 -30.32 -7.46
CA LYS A 160 -5.55 -30.42 -7.49
C LYS A 160 -6.06 -31.59 -8.33
N GLY A 161 -5.17 -32.20 -9.12
CA GLY A 161 -5.49 -33.37 -9.95
C GLY A 161 -5.11 -34.70 -9.30
N GLU A 162 -4.40 -34.67 -8.16
CA GLU A 162 -4.25 -35.76 -7.19
C GLU A 162 -5.36 -35.67 -6.14
#